data_AF-A0A6H1P0U4-F1
#
_entry.id   AF-A0A6H1P0U4-F1
#
_cell.length_a   1.000
_cell.length_b   1.000
_cell.length_c   1.000
_cell.angle_alpha   90.00
_cell.angle_beta   90.00
_cell.angle_gamma   90.00
#
_symmetry.space_group_name_H-M   'P 1'
#
loop_
_entity.id
_entity.type
_entity.pdbx_description
1 polymer ?
#
loop_
_entity_poly.entity_id
_entity_poly.type
_entity_poly.pdbx_seq_one_letter_code
_entity_poly.pdbx_strand_id
1 'polypeptide(L)'
;MSNECYLAIQHIYKSSVYCHPLKYNVHHGAKHASLKLLLGHFFYDNELLNQGLHFVNQQFNHIQQFGFKEYGSLPWFWHWVQAFTCVWEVVENSKVRNVMNEMLNHLWRLRAEYYLKGTWVGPHSRQSAHDVPKDHNTLLDYIQFGDFPFLSQIVRLEGTVLFTYEVSDKIVQHAISRTEPVEIKRKIQAANVDGFVTEEMHTYVFIDPAYAVGGIWERINEYDNEQQLWDITLPLSQTNAENSVNQAFFFHPGEKYVPGDDRHASPFGEVLYHKGTVIQMWHIPKEEKEVYSELIGCLPVGEWYFEKTCGYGRVESTYLTFQLINECNIEKKADRISISSPFISNWNGVIIEAVSCKEAEMKGIQDLESFIAAVKERNYSHSCFTNRSLSNGTIEKILVSYTTCQNDQLTFSLDNQSRCERVINHQLLSFNDYQIK
;
A
#
# COMPACT_ATOMS: atom_id res chain seq x y z
N MET A 1 42.69 -2.96 4.02
CA MET A 1 41.71 -2.47 5.02
C MET A 1 42.50 -2.04 6.24
N SER A 2 42.15 -0.91 6.89
CA SER A 2 42.79 -0.53 8.16
C SER A 2 42.65 -1.69 9.15
N ASN A 3 43.66 -1.88 10.01
CA ASN A 3 43.71 -2.98 10.98
C ASN A 3 42.41 -3.07 11.80
N GLU A 4 41.79 -1.92 12.09
CA GLU A 4 40.56 -1.80 12.88
C GLU A 4 39.30 -2.35 12.20
N CYS A 5 39.09 -2.11 10.89
CA CYS A 5 37.93 -2.65 10.17
C CYS A 5 37.99 -4.18 10.08
N TYR A 6 39.18 -4.72 9.81
CA TYR A 6 39.38 -6.17 9.82
C TYR A 6 39.12 -6.76 11.20
N LEU A 7 39.64 -6.15 12.26
CA LEU A 7 39.40 -6.58 13.64
C LEU A 7 37.91 -6.55 14.00
N ALA A 8 37.17 -5.51 13.61
CA ALA A 8 35.73 -5.42 13.84
C ALA A 8 34.96 -6.57 13.16
N ILE A 9 35.24 -6.83 11.88
CA ILE A 9 34.62 -7.96 11.13
C ILE A 9 35.00 -9.30 11.79
N GLN A 10 36.25 -9.45 12.22
CA GLN A 10 36.70 -10.64 12.94
C GLN A 10 35.98 -10.83 14.26
N HIS A 11 35.70 -9.76 15.02
CA HIS A 11 34.91 -9.85 16.25
C HIS A 11 33.45 -10.24 15.97
N ILE A 12 32.85 -9.74 14.89
CA ILE A 12 31.50 -10.15 14.45
C ILE A 12 31.48 -11.65 14.10
N TYR A 13 32.50 -12.15 13.40
CA TYR A 13 32.59 -13.57 13.09
C TYR A 13 32.78 -14.41 14.36
N LYS A 14 33.72 -14.04 15.23
CA LYS A 14 33.98 -14.79 16.47
C LYS A 14 32.83 -14.75 17.47
N SER A 15 31.99 -13.71 17.46
CA SER A 15 30.84 -13.61 18.37
C SER A 15 29.70 -14.56 18.03
N SER A 16 29.71 -15.18 16.85
CA SER A 16 28.63 -16.05 16.37
C SER A 16 27.27 -15.34 16.26
N VAL A 17 27.24 -14.00 16.12
CA VAL A 17 25.99 -13.24 15.92
C VAL A 17 25.25 -13.62 14.63
N TYR A 18 25.92 -14.32 13.71
CA TYR A 18 25.30 -14.88 12.51
C TYR A 18 24.60 -16.22 12.78
N CYS A 19 24.81 -16.89 13.92
CA CYS A 19 24.30 -18.23 14.23
C CYS A 19 22.80 -18.25 14.61
N HIS A 20 21.98 -17.47 13.91
CA HIS A 20 20.53 -17.54 14.03
C HIS A 20 19.96 -18.59 13.08
N PRO A 21 19.09 -19.49 13.56
CA PRO A 21 18.32 -20.38 12.68
C PRO A 21 17.29 -19.58 11.89
N LEU A 22 16.96 -20.05 10.69
CA LEU A 22 15.85 -19.51 9.92
C LEU A 22 14.52 -20.02 10.52
N LYS A 23 13.92 -19.24 11.42
CA LYS A 23 12.60 -19.53 12.02
C LYS A 23 11.46 -18.79 11.32
N TYR A 24 11.70 -17.54 10.99
CA TYR A 24 10.72 -16.63 10.40
C TYR A 24 11.17 -16.24 9.01
N ASN A 25 10.26 -16.28 8.03
CA ASN A 25 10.53 -15.83 6.67
C ASN A 25 10.26 -14.33 6.50
N VAL A 26 11.07 -13.53 7.18
CA VAL A 26 10.96 -12.07 7.28
C VAL A 26 12.31 -11.40 6.96
N HIS A 27 12.34 -10.08 6.85
CA HIS A 27 13.53 -9.31 6.50
C HIS A 27 14.72 -9.54 7.44
N HIS A 28 14.48 -9.84 8.72
CA HIS A 28 15.54 -10.26 9.64
C HIS A 28 16.19 -11.58 9.20
N GLY A 29 15.41 -12.55 8.71
CA GLY A 29 15.92 -13.79 8.13
C GLY A 29 16.82 -13.52 6.92
N ALA A 30 16.42 -12.59 6.04
CA ALA A 30 17.22 -12.19 4.88
C ALA A 30 18.57 -11.56 5.30
N LYS A 31 18.56 -10.69 6.32
CA LYS A 31 19.78 -10.10 6.90
C LYS A 31 20.70 -11.17 7.50
N HIS A 32 20.16 -12.13 8.25
CA HIS A 32 20.96 -13.19 8.85
C HIS A 32 21.53 -14.16 7.80
N ALA A 33 20.77 -14.52 6.77
CA ALA A 33 21.27 -15.35 5.67
C ALA A 33 22.39 -14.64 4.90
N SER A 34 22.20 -13.35 4.62
CA SER A 34 23.19 -12.50 3.96
C SER A 34 24.48 -12.36 4.78
N LEU A 35 24.37 -12.18 6.10
CA LEU A 35 25.54 -12.12 6.98
C LEU A 35 26.35 -13.42 6.97
N LYS A 36 25.69 -14.59 6.93
CA LYS A 36 26.39 -15.88 6.77
C LYS A 36 27.17 -15.94 5.45
N LEU A 37 26.56 -15.51 4.34
CA LEU A 37 27.21 -15.51 3.03
C LEU A 37 28.42 -14.58 2.98
N LEU A 38 28.28 -13.36 3.51
CA LEU A 38 29.35 -12.36 3.54
C LEU A 38 30.53 -12.81 4.41
N LEU A 39 30.27 -13.29 5.63
CA LEU A 39 31.32 -13.77 6.53
C LEU A 39 31.95 -15.08 6.03
N GLY A 40 31.14 -15.99 5.49
CA GLY A 40 31.62 -17.23 4.88
C GLY A 40 32.57 -16.97 3.72
N HIS A 41 32.25 -16.00 2.88
CA HIS A 41 33.15 -15.55 1.81
C HIS A 41 34.43 -14.89 2.38
N PHE A 42 34.29 -13.93 3.29
CA PHE A 42 35.41 -13.16 3.82
C PHE A 42 36.45 -14.01 4.59
N PHE A 43 35.99 -15.02 5.35
CA PHE A 43 36.85 -15.92 6.12
C PHE A 43 37.14 -17.27 5.45
N TYR A 44 36.70 -17.46 4.20
CA TYR A 44 36.82 -18.73 3.47
C TYR A 44 36.17 -19.93 4.19
N ASP A 45 35.10 -19.67 4.94
CA ASP A 45 34.31 -20.67 5.66
C ASP A 45 33.20 -21.22 4.75
N ASN A 46 33.51 -22.34 4.10
CA ASN A 46 32.60 -22.99 3.15
C ASN A 46 31.35 -23.57 3.82
N GLU A 47 31.43 -23.98 5.09
CA GLU A 47 30.25 -24.50 5.80
C GLU A 47 29.24 -23.37 6.02
N LEU A 48 29.73 -22.23 6.51
CA LEU A 48 28.91 -21.04 6.72
C LEU A 48 28.33 -20.50 5.42
N LEU A 49 29.14 -20.47 4.35
CA LEU A 49 28.68 -20.07 3.02
C LEU A 49 27.56 -20.98 2.50
N ASN A 50 27.71 -22.30 2.63
CA ASN A 50 26.70 -23.27 2.20
C ASN A 50 25.41 -23.18 3.04
N GLN A 51 25.53 -22.93 4.34
CA GLN A 51 24.37 -22.73 5.21
C GLN A 51 23.61 -21.46 4.82
N GLY A 52 24.31 -20.35 4.58
CA GLY A 52 23.70 -19.11 4.09
C GLY A 52 22.95 -19.33 2.78
N LEU A 53 23.56 -20.03 1.83
CA LEU A 53 22.95 -20.35 0.54
C LEU A 53 21.70 -21.23 0.69
N HIS A 54 21.74 -22.21 1.59
CA HIS A 54 20.58 -23.04 1.88
C HIS A 54 19.41 -22.21 2.41
N PHE A 55 19.67 -21.27 3.33
CA PHE A 55 18.63 -20.40 3.88
C PHE A 55 18.02 -19.49 2.81
N VAL A 56 18.81 -18.86 1.94
CA VAL A 56 18.22 -18.03 0.88
C VAL A 56 17.32 -18.85 -0.05
N ASN A 57 17.71 -20.07 -0.41
CA ASN A 57 16.85 -20.95 -1.22
C ASN A 57 15.55 -21.32 -0.49
N GLN A 58 15.61 -21.61 0.82
CA GLN A 58 14.40 -21.85 1.62
C GLN A 58 13.49 -20.64 1.64
N GLN A 59 14.04 -19.44 1.85
CA GLN A 59 13.27 -18.19 1.83
C GLN A 59 12.63 -17.94 0.46
N PHE A 60 13.38 -18.17 -0.62
CA PHE A 60 12.89 -17.98 -1.98
C PHE A 60 11.72 -18.92 -2.31
N ASN A 61 11.89 -20.22 -2.03
CA ASN A 61 10.85 -21.21 -2.22
C ASN A 61 9.61 -20.90 -1.37
N HIS A 62 9.82 -20.42 -0.14
CA HIS A 62 8.73 -20.02 0.74
C HIS A 62 7.93 -18.85 0.14
N ILE A 63 8.61 -17.82 -0.37
CA ILE A 63 7.94 -16.67 -1.02
C ILE A 63 7.13 -17.15 -2.24
N GLN A 64 7.67 -18.03 -3.06
CA GLN A 64 6.97 -18.57 -4.23
C GLN A 64 5.75 -19.42 -3.86
N GLN A 65 5.83 -20.15 -2.73
CA GLN A 65 4.76 -21.05 -2.30
C GLN A 65 3.61 -20.34 -1.58
N PHE A 66 3.93 -19.35 -0.73
CA PHE A 66 2.96 -18.73 0.17
C PHE A 66 2.69 -17.25 -0.16
N GLY A 67 3.44 -16.67 -1.08
CA GLY A 67 3.41 -15.24 -1.37
C GLY A 67 4.33 -14.46 -0.44
N PHE A 68 4.56 -13.19 -0.75
CA PHE A 68 5.47 -12.36 0.01
C PHE A 68 4.74 -11.57 1.11
N LYS A 69 4.74 -12.11 2.33
CA LYS A 69 4.03 -11.55 3.49
C LYS A 69 4.39 -10.10 3.80
N GLU A 70 5.67 -9.74 3.74
CA GLU A 70 6.12 -8.38 4.05
C GLU A 70 5.99 -7.42 2.87
N TYR A 71 5.39 -7.83 1.75
CA TYR A 71 5.25 -6.95 0.60
C TYR A 71 4.50 -5.67 0.95
N GLY A 72 3.44 -5.74 1.77
CA GLY A 72 2.71 -4.56 2.21
C GLY A 72 3.48 -3.61 3.15
N SER A 73 4.75 -3.90 3.46
CA SER A 73 5.60 -3.07 4.30
C SER A 73 6.80 -2.61 3.49
N LEU A 74 6.66 -1.48 2.79
CA LEU A 74 7.72 -0.93 1.93
C LEU A 74 9.09 -0.79 2.63
N PRO A 75 9.20 -0.31 3.90
CA PRO A 75 10.47 -0.28 4.61
C PRO A 75 11.12 -1.66 4.80
N TRP A 76 10.32 -2.72 4.95
CA TRP A 76 10.82 -4.07 5.09
C TRP A 76 11.22 -4.66 3.74
N PHE A 77 10.46 -4.40 2.68
CA PHE A 77 10.85 -4.76 1.32
C PHE A 77 12.25 -4.25 0.97
N TRP A 78 12.56 -3.00 1.29
CA TRP A 78 13.89 -2.44 1.02
C TRP A 78 15.02 -3.13 1.79
N HIS A 79 14.76 -3.59 3.01
CA HIS A 79 15.73 -4.40 3.75
C HIS A 79 16.07 -5.73 3.06
N TRP A 80 15.12 -6.36 2.38
CA TRP A 80 15.37 -7.57 1.58
C TRP A 80 16.28 -7.25 0.38
N VAL A 81 15.92 -6.21 -0.39
CA VAL A 81 16.69 -5.77 -1.55
C VAL A 81 18.13 -5.43 -1.16
N GLN A 82 18.31 -4.63 -0.10
CA GLN A 82 19.64 -4.24 0.39
C GLN A 82 20.47 -5.44 0.84
N ALA A 83 19.89 -6.34 1.64
CA ALA A 83 20.61 -7.48 2.19
C ALA A 83 21.19 -8.37 1.07
N PHE A 84 20.39 -8.67 0.05
CA PHE A 84 20.82 -9.53 -1.05
C PHE A 84 21.67 -8.80 -2.10
N THR A 85 21.46 -7.49 -2.31
CA THR A 85 22.34 -6.68 -3.16
C THR A 85 23.75 -6.66 -2.59
N CYS A 86 23.91 -6.43 -1.28
CA CYS A 86 25.21 -6.48 -0.61
C CYS A 86 25.94 -7.81 -0.83
N VAL A 87 25.23 -8.95 -0.77
CA VAL A 87 25.83 -10.27 -1.04
C VAL A 87 26.25 -10.38 -2.51
N TRP A 88 25.40 -9.94 -3.42
CA TRP A 88 25.66 -10.00 -4.86
C TRP A 88 26.93 -9.22 -5.25
N GLU A 89 27.09 -8.02 -4.69
CA GLU A 89 28.25 -7.15 -4.91
C GLU A 89 29.56 -7.79 -4.41
N VAL A 90 29.52 -8.31 -3.18
CA VAL A 90 30.75 -8.69 -2.45
C VAL A 90 31.17 -10.14 -2.71
N VAL A 91 30.23 -11.09 -2.78
CA VAL A 91 30.56 -12.51 -2.82
C VAL A 91 30.87 -12.95 -4.24
N GLU A 92 32.10 -13.40 -4.49
CA GLU A 92 32.57 -13.80 -5.83
C GLU A 92 32.11 -15.20 -6.27
N ASN A 93 31.55 -16.01 -5.36
CA ASN A 93 31.07 -17.35 -5.67
C ASN A 93 29.92 -17.31 -6.69
N SER A 94 30.13 -17.92 -7.87
CA SER A 94 29.17 -17.88 -8.98
C SER A 94 27.80 -18.48 -8.64
N LYS A 95 27.76 -19.57 -7.85
CA LYS A 95 26.50 -20.18 -7.41
C LYS A 95 25.72 -19.24 -6.49
N VAL A 96 26.41 -18.58 -5.55
CA VAL A 96 25.78 -17.59 -4.65
C VAL A 96 25.26 -16.41 -5.45
N ARG A 97 26.06 -15.84 -6.37
CA ARG A 97 25.63 -14.73 -7.23
C ARG A 97 24.41 -15.08 -8.09
N ASN A 98 24.35 -16.29 -8.65
CA ASN A 98 23.20 -16.74 -9.42
C ASN A 98 21.91 -16.80 -8.56
N VAL A 99 21.99 -17.33 -7.35
CA VAL A 99 20.82 -17.35 -6.44
C VAL A 99 20.43 -15.94 -5.98
N MET A 100 21.40 -15.05 -5.72
CA MET A 100 21.09 -13.64 -5.41
C MET A 100 20.40 -12.95 -6.60
N ASN A 101 20.88 -13.21 -7.83
CA ASN A 101 20.25 -12.70 -9.05
C ASN A 101 18.80 -13.16 -9.19
N GLU A 102 18.51 -14.44 -8.96
CA GLU A 102 17.15 -14.97 -9.05
C GLU A 102 16.23 -14.33 -8.00
N MET A 103 16.69 -14.24 -6.76
CA MET A 103 15.96 -13.59 -5.68
C MET A 103 15.72 -12.09 -5.94
N LEU A 104 16.77 -11.34 -6.30
CA LEU A 104 16.67 -9.90 -6.59
C LEU A 104 15.76 -9.65 -7.79
N ASN A 105 15.86 -10.45 -8.87
CA ASN A 105 14.96 -10.34 -10.00
C ASN A 105 13.50 -10.59 -9.62
N HIS A 106 13.24 -11.54 -8.70
CA HIS A 106 11.89 -11.76 -8.20
C HIS A 106 11.38 -10.56 -7.40
N LEU A 107 12.16 -10.06 -6.44
CA LEU A 107 11.79 -8.88 -5.64
C LEU A 107 11.54 -7.64 -6.51
N TRP A 108 12.40 -7.39 -7.50
CA TRP A 108 12.22 -6.25 -8.40
C TRP A 108 11.06 -6.41 -9.39
N ARG A 109 10.73 -7.63 -9.81
CA ARG A 109 9.49 -7.89 -10.54
C ARG A 109 8.27 -7.56 -9.69
N LEU A 110 8.28 -8.01 -8.42
CA LEU A 110 7.22 -7.66 -7.47
C LEU A 110 7.11 -6.14 -7.35
N ARG A 111 8.20 -5.41 -7.15
CA ARG A 111 8.16 -3.92 -7.08
C ARG A 111 7.58 -3.30 -8.35
N ALA A 112 8.01 -3.73 -9.53
CA ALA A 112 7.56 -3.21 -10.82
C ALA A 112 6.05 -3.43 -11.09
N GLU A 113 5.49 -4.51 -10.56
CA GLU A 113 4.05 -4.80 -10.68
C GLU A 113 3.19 -3.78 -9.92
N TYR A 114 3.67 -3.25 -8.79
CA TYR A 114 3.00 -2.24 -7.97
C TYR A 114 3.69 -0.87 -8.04
N TYR A 115 4.28 -0.57 -9.18
CA TYR A 115 4.98 0.67 -9.44
C TYR A 115 4.14 1.61 -10.30
N LEU A 116 4.10 2.89 -9.92
CA LEU A 116 3.53 3.96 -10.72
C LEU A 116 4.38 5.24 -10.59
N LYS A 117 5.38 5.42 -11.47
CA LYS A 117 6.16 6.67 -11.62
C LYS A 117 6.61 7.27 -10.27
N GLY A 118 7.43 6.50 -9.56
CA GLY A 118 7.99 6.84 -8.26
C GLY A 118 7.18 6.32 -7.09
N THR A 119 5.90 6.00 -7.26
CA THR A 119 5.06 5.64 -6.10
C THR A 119 4.96 4.14 -5.85
N TRP A 120 4.66 3.83 -4.60
CA TRP A 120 4.19 2.51 -4.19
C TRP A 120 2.67 2.51 -4.18
N VAL A 121 2.06 1.58 -4.91
CA VAL A 121 0.59 1.48 -5.02
C VAL A 121 0.05 0.18 -4.43
N GLY A 122 0.90 -0.54 -3.71
CA GLY A 122 0.56 -1.80 -3.04
C GLY A 122 -0.13 -1.59 -1.69
N PRO A 123 -0.50 -2.68 -1.02
CA PRO A 123 -1.05 -2.61 0.32
C PRO A 123 -0.08 -1.91 1.28
N HIS A 124 -0.66 -1.25 2.28
CA HIS A 124 0.07 -0.49 3.29
C HIS A 124 -0.10 -1.12 4.68
N SER A 125 0.55 -2.26 4.87
CA SER A 125 0.62 -2.97 6.15
C SER A 125 1.46 -2.21 7.18
N ARG A 126 2.51 -1.50 6.76
CA ARG A 126 3.30 -0.64 7.65
C ARG A 126 3.84 0.58 6.93
N GLN A 127 3.65 1.76 7.53
CA GLN A 127 4.05 3.04 6.97
C GLN A 127 4.89 3.85 7.96
N SER A 128 5.90 4.54 7.44
CA SER A 128 6.66 5.58 8.15
C SER A 128 6.09 6.96 7.83
N ALA A 129 6.39 7.97 8.65
CA ALA A 129 5.92 9.34 8.43
C ALA A 129 6.40 10.00 7.12
N HIS A 130 7.40 9.41 6.44
CA HIS A 130 7.86 9.84 5.13
C HIS A 130 7.25 9.03 3.97
N ASP A 131 6.61 7.91 4.25
CA ASP A 131 5.90 7.10 3.25
C ASP A 131 4.50 7.70 3.04
N VAL A 132 3.79 8.03 4.12
CA VAL A 132 2.47 8.66 4.05
C VAL A 132 2.54 10.12 4.44
N PRO A 133 1.86 11.02 3.72
CA PRO A 133 1.03 10.80 2.53
C PRO A 133 1.73 11.16 1.20
N LYS A 134 3.06 11.04 1.15
CA LYS A 134 3.88 11.65 0.08
C LYS A 134 4.75 10.71 -0.74
N ASP A 135 4.89 9.44 -0.35
CA ASP A 135 5.83 8.49 -0.96
C ASP A 135 7.24 9.08 -1.15
N HIS A 136 7.88 9.60 -0.09
CA HIS A 136 9.20 10.23 -0.25
C HIS A 136 10.38 9.24 -0.24
N ASN A 137 10.16 7.97 0.11
CA ASN A 137 11.23 6.95 0.12
C ASN A 137 11.40 6.27 -1.24
N THR A 138 11.84 7.05 -2.23
CA THR A 138 11.80 6.66 -3.66
C THR A 138 13.17 6.60 -4.32
N LEU A 139 14.25 6.77 -3.55
CA LEU A 139 15.61 6.82 -4.10
C LEU A 139 15.98 5.55 -4.88
N LEU A 140 15.56 4.38 -4.39
CA LEU A 140 15.79 3.11 -5.08
C LEU A 140 15.04 3.03 -6.41
N ASP A 141 13.79 3.48 -6.45
CA ASP A 141 13.01 3.52 -7.68
C ASP A 141 13.58 4.55 -8.66
N TYR A 142 14.09 5.68 -8.17
CA TYR A 142 14.73 6.69 -9.01
C TYR A 142 15.98 6.12 -9.69
N ILE A 143 16.83 5.42 -8.93
CA ILE A 143 18.06 4.80 -9.45
C ILE A 143 17.74 3.73 -10.49
N GLN A 144 16.70 2.91 -10.26
CA GLN A 144 16.45 1.72 -11.09
C GLN A 144 15.47 1.97 -12.26
N PHE A 145 14.51 2.89 -12.11
CA PHE A 145 13.48 3.16 -13.13
C PHE A 145 13.60 4.55 -13.77
N GLY A 146 13.89 5.59 -12.97
CA GLY A 146 14.25 6.91 -13.47
C GLY A 146 13.19 7.65 -14.31
N ASP A 147 11.92 7.26 -14.23
CA ASP A 147 10.80 7.82 -15.01
C ASP A 147 9.95 8.86 -14.26
N PHE A 148 10.47 9.39 -13.14
CA PHE A 148 9.85 10.43 -12.32
C PHE A 148 10.91 11.43 -11.86
N PRO A 149 10.53 12.65 -11.43
CA PRO A 149 11.50 13.70 -11.12
C PRO A 149 12.32 13.36 -9.86
N PHE A 150 13.57 13.83 -9.86
CA PHE A 150 14.41 13.74 -8.67
C PHE A 150 13.88 14.68 -7.59
N LEU A 151 13.68 14.14 -6.38
CA LEU A 151 13.21 14.93 -5.24
C LEU A 151 14.32 15.82 -4.69
N SER A 152 14.00 17.06 -4.35
CA SER A 152 14.95 18.01 -3.74
C SER A 152 15.43 17.58 -2.35
N GLN A 153 14.70 16.68 -1.68
CA GLN A 153 15.05 16.11 -0.40
C GLN A 153 15.13 14.58 -0.46
N ILE A 154 16.27 14.03 -0.05
CA ILE A 154 16.43 12.60 0.24
C ILE A 154 16.06 12.38 1.71
N VAL A 155 14.86 11.84 1.97
CA VAL A 155 14.37 11.58 3.34
C VAL A 155 15.03 10.36 3.97
N ARG A 156 15.53 9.43 3.15
CA ARG A 156 16.13 8.18 3.60
C ARG A 156 17.14 7.67 2.56
N LEU A 157 18.40 7.55 2.96
CA LEU A 157 19.48 7.12 2.05
C LEU A 157 19.57 5.58 1.93
N GLU A 158 19.30 4.88 3.03
CA GLU A 158 19.42 3.42 3.21
C GLU A 158 20.64 2.72 2.58
N GLY A 159 21.76 3.42 2.39
CA GLY A 159 22.96 2.86 1.76
C GLY A 159 22.83 2.54 0.27
N THR A 160 21.72 2.93 -0.36
CA THR A 160 21.33 2.57 -1.74
C THR A 160 22.25 3.17 -2.80
N VAL A 161 22.90 4.29 -2.47
CA VAL A 161 23.91 4.97 -3.29
C VAL A 161 25.23 4.20 -3.46
N LEU A 162 25.41 3.08 -2.75
CA LEU A 162 26.62 2.28 -2.82
C LEU A 162 26.49 1.05 -3.72
N PHE A 163 25.32 0.82 -4.31
CA PHE A 163 25.06 -0.35 -5.13
C PHE A 163 25.42 -0.10 -6.60
N THR A 164 26.01 -1.10 -7.25
CA THR A 164 26.24 -1.16 -8.69
C THR A 164 25.31 -2.13 -9.41
N TYR A 165 24.50 -2.89 -8.65
CA TYR A 165 23.46 -3.76 -9.18
C TYR A 165 22.44 -2.98 -10.01
N GLU A 166 22.28 -3.39 -11.26
CA GLU A 166 21.30 -2.87 -12.19
C GLU A 166 20.17 -3.88 -12.40
N VAL A 167 18.94 -3.39 -12.26
CA VAL A 167 17.74 -4.16 -12.59
C VAL A 167 17.67 -4.40 -14.10
N SER A 168 17.31 -5.61 -14.51
CA SER A 168 17.23 -5.93 -15.94
C SER A 168 16.27 -5.00 -16.71
N ASP A 169 16.62 -4.64 -17.95
CA ASP A 169 15.79 -3.82 -18.84
C ASP A 169 14.35 -4.30 -18.93
N LYS A 170 14.12 -5.62 -18.93
CA LYS A 170 12.76 -6.19 -18.99
C LYS A 170 11.89 -5.76 -17.81
N ILE A 171 12.46 -5.69 -16.61
CA ILE A 171 11.75 -5.27 -15.40
C ILE A 171 11.52 -3.77 -15.43
N VAL A 172 12.54 -2.99 -15.85
CA VAL A 172 12.41 -1.53 -16.03
C VAL A 172 11.28 -1.21 -17.00
N GLN A 173 11.28 -1.83 -18.19
CA GLN A 173 10.24 -1.63 -19.19
C GLN A 173 8.86 -2.02 -18.68
N HIS A 174 8.75 -3.10 -17.89
CA HIS A 174 7.49 -3.50 -17.26
C HIS A 174 6.96 -2.44 -16.28
N ALA A 175 7.86 -1.80 -15.52
CA ALA A 175 7.50 -0.75 -14.56
C ALA A 175 7.04 0.53 -15.28
N ILE A 176 7.81 1.01 -16.26
CA ILE A 176 7.65 2.38 -16.80
C ILE A 176 6.74 2.47 -18.04
N SER A 177 6.48 1.35 -18.74
CA SER A 177 5.75 1.37 -20.02
C SER A 177 4.25 1.09 -19.90
N ARG A 178 3.67 1.33 -18.72
CA ARG A 178 2.24 1.06 -18.49
C ARG A 178 1.38 2.14 -19.14
N THR A 179 0.69 1.79 -20.23
CA THR A 179 -0.18 2.71 -20.99
C THR A 179 -1.67 2.44 -20.84
N GLU A 180 -2.04 1.26 -20.33
CA GLU A 180 -3.41 0.82 -20.15
C GLU A 180 -3.63 0.37 -18.70
N PRO A 181 -4.87 0.49 -18.18
CA PRO A 181 -5.16 0.07 -16.82
C PRO A 181 -4.94 -1.42 -16.58
N VAL A 182 -4.43 -1.77 -15.41
CA VAL A 182 -4.25 -3.17 -14.99
C VAL A 182 -4.84 -3.41 -13.61
N GLU A 183 -5.38 -4.61 -13.40
CA GLU A 183 -5.91 -5.05 -12.13
C GLU A 183 -5.05 -6.21 -11.62
N ILE A 184 -4.58 -6.09 -10.37
CA ILE A 184 -3.70 -7.05 -9.70
C ILE A 184 -4.42 -7.54 -8.45
N LYS A 185 -4.61 -8.85 -8.37
CA LYS A 185 -5.25 -9.56 -7.25
C LYS A 185 -4.31 -10.63 -6.74
N ARG A 186 -3.86 -10.52 -5.49
CA ARG A 186 -2.95 -11.51 -4.90
C ARG A 186 -3.42 -12.06 -3.59
N LYS A 187 -3.11 -13.34 -3.41
CA LYS A 187 -3.25 -14.05 -2.14
C LYS A 187 -1.87 -14.20 -1.50
N ILE A 188 -1.85 -13.98 -0.19
CA ILE A 188 -0.70 -14.23 0.66
C ILE A 188 -1.17 -15.14 1.79
N GLN A 189 -0.45 -16.22 2.02
CA GLN A 189 -0.67 -17.13 3.14
C GLN A 189 0.42 -16.86 4.19
N ALA A 190 0.04 -16.37 5.36
CA ALA A 190 1.00 -16.15 6.44
C ALA A 190 1.44 -17.51 6.99
N ALA A 191 2.66 -17.92 6.64
CA ALA A 191 3.30 -19.11 7.15
C ALA A 191 4.71 -18.80 7.64
N ASN A 192 5.20 -19.59 8.60
CA ASN A 192 6.61 -19.59 8.98
C ASN A 192 7.36 -20.66 8.18
N VAL A 193 8.64 -20.87 8.50
CA VAL A 193 9.49 -21.85 7.78
C VAL A 193 8.98 -23.29 7.93
N ASP A 194 8.14 -23.57 8.94
CA ASP A 194 7.44 -24.85 9.12
C ASP A 194 6.30 -25.09 8.10
N GLY A 195 5.91 -24.07 7.34
CA GLY A 195 4.85 -24.13 6.34
C GLY A 195 3.43 -24.16 6.91
N PHE A 196 3.26 -23.94 8.23
CA PHE A 196 1.94 -23.88 8.84
C PHE A 196 1.30 -22.51 8.56
N VAL A 197 0.19 -22.52 7.82
CA VAL A 197 -0.56 -21.30 7.48
C VAL A 197 -1.44 -20.90 8.66
N THR A 198 -1.22 -19.71 9.20
CA THR A 198 -2.03 -19.17 10.31
C THR A 198 -3.15 -18.25 9.82
N GLU A 199 -2.90 -17.51 8.73
CA GLU A 199 -3.80 -16.48 8.21
C GLU A 199 -3.69 -16.41 6.68
N GLU A 200 -4.75 -15.96 6.02
CA GLU A 200 -4.76 -15.65 4.59
C GLU A 200 -5.12 -14.18 4.40
N MET A 201 -4.47 -13.54 3.42
CA MET A 201 -4.64 -12.13 3.10
C MET A 201 -4.82 -11.97 1.60
N HIS A 202 -5.63 -10.99 1.23
CA HIS A 202 -5.93 -10.66 -0.14
C HIS A 202 -5.60 -9.19 -0.40
N THR A 203 -4.82 -8.94 -1.45
CA THR A 203 -4.42 -7.59 -1.86
C THR A 203 -5.03 -7.28 -3.20
N TYR A 204 -5.56 -6.06 -3.34
CA TYR A 204 -6.21 -5.58 -4.54
C TYR A 204 -5.54 -4.29 -4.98
N VAL A 205 -5.17 -4.20 -6.25
CA VAL A 205 -4.68 -2.95 -6.85
C VAL A 205 -5.21 -2.79 -8.26
N PHE A 206 -5.76 -1.62 -8.54
CA PHE A 206 -6.06 -1.14 -9.87
C PHE A 206 -5.10 0.00 -10.22
N ILE A 207 -4.37 -0.12 -11.31
CA ILE A 207 -3.37 0.86 -11.75
C ILE A 207 -3.78 1.41 -13.10
N ASP A 208 -4.20 2.66 -13.15
CA ASP A 208 -4.32 3.48 -14.35
C ASP A 208 -3.01 4.30 -14.53
N PRO A 209 -2.62 4.70 -15.75
CA PRO A 209 -1.44 5.54 -15.95
C PRO A 209 -1.46 6.89 -15.19
N ALA A 210 -2.64 7.38 -14.78
CA ALA A 210 -2.84 8.64 -14.06
C ALA A 210 -3.03 8.48 -12.55
N TYR A 211 -3.38 7.30 -12.05
CA TYR A 211 -3.60 7.03 -10.63
C TYR A 211 -3.64 5.53 -10.36
N ALA A 212 -3.50 5.14 -9.10
CA ALA A 212 -3.82 3.79 -8.65
C ALA A 212 -4.75 3.81 -7.45
N VAL A 213 -5.49 2.73 -7.28
CA VAL A 213 -6.29 2.44 -6.10
C VAL A 213 -5.87 1.09 -5.60
N GLY A 214 -5.36 1.05 -4.38
CA GLY A 214 -4.70 -0.14 -3.85
C GLY A 214 -5.00 -0.37 -2.39
N GLY A 215 -4.88 -1.62 -1.96
CA GLY A 215 -5.11 -1.97 -0.57
C GLY A 215 -5.12 -3.45 -0.25
N ILE A 216 -5.59 -3.73 0.97
CA ILE A 216 -5.78 -5.06 1.53
C ILE A 216 -7.23 -5.21 2.02
N TRP A 217 -7.79 -6.41 1.90
CA TRP A 217 -9.15 -6.70 2.36
C TRP A 217 -9.22 -6.95 3.86
N GLU A 218 -8.22 -7.63 4.41
CA GLU A 218 -8.14 -8.02 5.81
C GLU A 218 -7.23 -7.10 6.63
N ARG A 219 -7.55 -6.99 7.93
CA ARG A 219 -6.65 -6.43 8.94
C ARG A 219 -5.71 -7.52 9.44
N ILE A 220 -4.44 -7.18 9.64
CA ILE A 220 -3.44 -8.13 10.13
C ILE A 220 -2.85 -7.57 11.43
N ASN A 221 -3.04 -8.30 12.53
CA ASN A 221 -2.68 -7.85 13.88
C ASN A 221 -1.17 -7.66 14.10
N GLU A 222 -0.32 -8.27 13.27
CA GLU A 222 1.14 -8.17 13.38
C GLU A 222 1.66 -6.76 13.13
N TYR A 223 0.96 -6.00 12.32
CA TYR A 223 1.27 -4.60 12.10
C TYR A 223 0.49 -3.82 13.15
N ASP A 224 1.19 -2.96 13.88
CA ASP A 224 0.55 -1.98 14.77
C ASP A 224 -0.58 -1.25 14.00
N ASN A 225 -1.35 -0.40 14.68
CA ASN A 225 -2.27 0.58 14.08
C ASN A 225 -1.77 1.39 12.85
N GLU A 226 -0.52 1.24 12.40
CA GLU A 226 0.09 1.83 11.19
C GLU A 226 -0.39 1.20 9.85
N GLN A 227 -1.40 0.33 9.88
CA GLN A 227 -1.98 -0.26 8.67
C GLN A 227 -3.08 0.64 8.11
N GLN A 228 -2.94 1.11 6.88
CA GLN A 228 -4.05 1.66 6.10
C GLN A 228 -4.64 0.55 5.22
N LEU A 229 -5.97 0.47 5.16
CA LEU A 229 -6.59 -0.53 4.28
C LEU A 229 -6.41 -0.12 2.82
N TRP A 230 -6.54 1.16 2.50
CA TRP A 230 -6.52 1.65 1.13
C TRP A 230 -6.07 3.11 1.02
N ASP A 231 -5.69 3.47 -0.20
CA ASP A 231 -5.54 4.84 -0.68
C ASP A 231 -5.77 4.91 -2.20
N ILE A 232 -5.94 6.14 -2.68
CA ILE A 232 -5.75 6.49 -4.08
C ILE A 232 -4.39 7.18 -4.19
N THR A 233 -3.47 6.61 -4.95
CA THR A 233 -2.12 7.13 -5.13
C THR A 233 -1.96 7.74 -6.51
N LEU A 234 -1.45 8.97 -6.58
CA LEU A 234 -1.11 9.70 -7.80
C LEU A 234 0.40 9.58 -8.09
N PRO A 235 0.82 9.47 -9.37
CA PRO A 235 2.22 9.53 -9.78
C PRO A 235 2.99 10.68 -9.14
N LEU A 236 4.29 10.51 -8.86
CA LEU A 236 5.13 11.65 -8.49
C LEU A 236 5.38 12.52 -9.72
N SER A 237 5.01 13.78 -9.61
CA SER A 237 5.21 14.82 -10.62
C SER A 237 6.09 15.92 -10.04
N GLN A 238 6.67 16.77 -10.89
CA GLN A 238 7.47 17.90 -10.42
C GLN A 238 6.62 18.83 -9.54
N THR A 239 5.32 18.94 -9.85
CA THR A 239 4.38 19.82 -9.16
C THR A 239 4.03 19.27 -7.78
N ASN A 240 3.61 17.99 -7.72
CA ASN A 240 3.07 17.43 -6.49
C ASN A 240 4.17 17.01 -5.49
N ALA A 241 5.34 16.59 -5.97
CA ALA A 241 6.35 16.02 -5.09
C ALA A 241 6.98 17.06 -4.14
N GLU A 242 6.92 18.35 -4.48
CA GLU A 242 7.41 19.44 -3.63
C GLU A 242 6.29 20.11 -2.83
N ASN A 243 5.10 20.24 -3.44
CA ASN A 243 4.07 21.17 -2.97
C ASN A 243 2.77 20.49 -2.53
N SER A 244 2.64 19.17 -2.68
CA SER A 244 1.43 18.44 -2.36
C SER A 244 1.76 17.08 -1.73
N VAL A 245 0.75 16.47 -1.15
CA VAL A 245 0.65 15.03 -0.97
C VAL A 245 0.27 14.38 -2.29
N ASN A 246 0.64 13.13 -2.50
CA ASN A 246 0.28 12.38 -3.71
C ASN A 246 -0.76 11.28 -3.43
N GLN A 247 -1.20 11.14 -2.17
CA GLN A 247 -2.19 10.16 -1.77
C GLN A 247 -3.50 10.83 -1.34
N ALA A 248 -4.63 10.17 -1.63
CA ALA A 248 -5.95 10.53 -1.14
C ALA A 248 -6.56 9.33 -0.40
N PHE A 249 -6.94 9.53 0.86
CA PHE A 249 -7.54 8.47 1.69
C PHE A 249 -8.36 9.04 2.84
N PHE A 250 -9.13 8.16 3.47
CA PHE A 250 -9.83 8.44 4.72
C PHE A 250 -9.59 7.32 5.72
N PHE A 251 -9.51 7.66 7.00
CA PHE A 251 -9.35 6.68 8.07
C PHE A 251 -10.02 7.17 9.36
N HIS A 252 -10.53 6.23 10.15
CA HIS A 252 -10.90 6.50 11.53
C HIS A 252 -9.66 6.29 12.41
N PRO A 253 -9.19 7.31 13.15
CA PRO A 253 -7.99 7.20 13.96
C PRO A 253 -8.06 6.10 15.04
N GLY A 254 -6.96 5.38 15.22
CA GLY A 254 -6.79 4.32 16.21
C GLY A 254 -5.94 4.73 17.40
N GLU A 255 -5.42 3.73 18.12
CA GLU A 255 -4.43 3.92 19.20
C GLU A 255 -3.25 4.79 18.71
N LYS A 256 -2.49 5.45 19.58
CA LYS A 256 -1.27 6.24 19.26
C LYS A 256 -1.43 7.39 18.24
N TYR A 257 -2.62 7.60 17.67
CA TYR A 257 -2.86 8.71 16.76
C TYR A 257 -2.61 10.04 17.46
N VAL A 258 -1.90 10.92 16.75
CA VAL A 258 -1.75 12.33 17.10
C VAL A 258 -2.14 13.17 15.88
N PRO A 259 -2.80 14.32 16.05
CA PRO A 259 -3.17 15.17 14.93
C PRO A 259 -1.98 15.48 14.01
N GLY A 260 -2.13 15.13 12.72
CA GLY A 260 -1.09 15.27 11.70
C GLY A 260 -0.25 14.01 11.44
N ASP A 261 -0.43 12.94 12.22
CA ASP A 261 0.14 11.63 11.96
C ASP A 261 -0.91 10.68 11.35
N ASP A 262 -0.99 10.68 10.02
CA ASP A 262 -2.08 10.04 9.27
C ASP A 262 -1.95 8.51 9.16
N ARG A 263 -1.01 7.89 9.89
CA ARG A 263 -0.68 6.46 9.78
C ARG A 263 -1.57 5.58 10.65
N HIS A 264 -2.05 6.12 11.77
CA HIS A 264 -2.62 5.32 12.85
C HIS A 264 -4.13 5.10 12.69
N ALA A 265 -4.52 4.09 11.90
CA ALA A 265 -5.91 3.72 11.67
C ALA A 265 -6.45 2.69 12.68
N SER A 266 -7.72 2.84 13.02
CA SER A 266 -8.47 1.92 13.88
C SER A 266 -8.87 0.61 13.17
N PRO A 267 -9.20 -0.44 13.94
CA PRO A 267 -9.61 -1.74 13.37
C PRO A 267 -11.08 -1.79 12.89
N PHE A 268 -11.89 -0.75 13.11
CA PHE A 268 -13.36 -0.83 12.94
C PHE A 268 -13.87 -0.67 11.50
N GLY A 269 -12.97 -0.55 10.52
CA GLY A 269 -13.34 -0.20 9.15
C GLY A 269 -13.40 -1.42 8.22
N GLU A 270 -14.49 -1.53 7.47
CA GLU A 270 -14.69 -2.55 6.43
C GLU A 270 -14.71 -1.90 5.04
N VAL A 271 -13.99 -2.48 4.08
CA VAL A 271 -13.72 -1.87 2.77
C VAL A 271 -14.25 -2.69 1.60
N LEU A 272 -14.64 -2.04 0.51
CA LEU A 272 -14.91 -2.59 -0.82
C LEU A 272 -14.09 -1.85 -1.87
N TYR A 273 -13.32 -2.62 -2.65
CA TYR A 273 -12.60 -2.14 -3.82
C TYR A 273 -13.31 -2.52 -5.11
N HIS A 274 -13.33 -1.61 -6.07
CA HIS A 274 -13.64 -1.93 -7.46
C HIS A 274 -13.04 -0.88 -8.40
N LYS A 275 -11.99 -1.27 -9.12
CA LYS A 275 -11.23 -0.41 -10.04
C LYS A 275 -10.82 0.89 -9.36
N GLY A 276 -11.23 2.04 -9.91
CA GLY A 276 -10.97 3.36 -9.35
C GLY A 276 -11.82 3.76 -8.14
N THR A 277 -12.66 2.86 -7.61
CA THR A 277 -13.64 3.20 -6.57
C THR A 277 -13.38 2.40 -5.29
N VAL A 278 -13.46 3.10 -4.16
CA VAL A 278 -13.43 2.51 -2.82
C VAL A 278 -14.67 2.93 -2.03
N ILE A 279 -15.27 1.97 -1.33
CA ILE A 279 -16.27 2.22 -0.30
C ILE A 279 -15.71 1.71 1.01
N GLN A 280 -15.63 2.55 2.04
CA GLN A 280 -15.30 2.10 3.38
C GLN A 280 -16.34 2.60 4.39
N MET A 281 -16.75 1.74 5.30
CA MET A 281 -17.63 2.12 6.41
C MET A 281 -17.06 1.69 7.74
N TRP A 282 -17.41 2.45 8.78
CA TRP A 282 -17.02 2.21 10.15
C TRP A 282 -18.26 2.17 11.03
N HIS A 283 -18.32 1.15 11.89
CA HIS A 283 -19.24 1.08 13.00
C HIS A 283 -18.42 0.92 14.29
N ILE A 284 -18.47 1.93 15.15
CA ILE A 284 -17.71 1.89 16.41
C ILE A 284 -18.59 1.22 17.49
N PRO A 285 -18.14 0.11 18.11
CA PRO A 285 -18.90 -0.53 19.19
C PRO A 285 -19.15 0.44 20.35
N LYS A 286 -20.32 0.32 21.00
CA LYS A 286 -20.73 1.26 22.08
C LYS A 286 -19.89 1.10 23.34
N GLU A 287 -19.27 -0.06 23.50
CA GLU A 287 -18.45 -0.43 24.65
C GLU A 287 -17.08 0.24 24.61
N GLU A 288 -16.66 0.77 23.46
CA GLU A 288 -15.39 1.47 23.27
C GLU A 288 -15.44 2.88 23.88
N LYS A 289 -14.55 3.14 24.85
CA LYS A 289 -14.60 4.37 25.67
C LYS A 289 -13.61 5.45 25.23
N GLU A 290 -12.56 5.08 24.49
CA GLU A 290 -11.46 5.97 24.10
C GLU A 290 -11.26 5.93 22.58
N VAL A 291 -12.32 6.30 21.85
CA VAL A 291 -12.35 6.34 20.38
C VAL A 291 -12.38 7.77 19.89
N TYR A 292 -11.69 8.00 18.78
CA TYR A 292 -11.67 9.29 18.13
C TYR A 292 -13.08 9.60 17.56
N SER A 293 -13.56 10.83 17.70
CA SER A 293 -14.96 11.14 17.36
C SER A 293 -15.20 11.44 15.88
N GLU A 294 -14.15 11.48 15.07
CA GLU A 294 -14.21 11.93 13.68
C GLU A 294 -13.47 10.97 12.73
N LEU A 295 -13.97 10.89 11.52
CA LEU A 295 -13.24 10.36 10.38
C LEU A 295 -12.31 11.45 9.87
N ILE A 296 -11.05 11.12 9.58
CA ILE A 296 -10.06 12.03 9.02
C ILE A 296 -9.80 11.66 7.56
N GLY A 297 -9.82 12.66 6.68
CA GLY A 297 -9.44 12.53 5.27
C GLY A 297 -8.20 13.36 4.93
N CYS A 298 -7.38 12.83 4.05
CA CYS A 298 -6.25 13.51 3.42
C CYS A 298 -6.50 13.56 1.92
N LEU A 299 -6.48 14.75 1.33
CA LEU A 299 -6.66 14.95 -0.11
C LEU A 299 -5.50 15.79 -0.69
N PRO A 300 -5.04 15.48 -1.92
CA PRO A 300 -4.03 16.26 -2.61
C PRO A 300 -4.51 17.65 -3.01
N VAL A 301 -3.56 18.58 -3.12
CA VAL A 301 -3.83 19.95 -3.58
C VAL A 301 -4.25 19.91 -5.04
N GLY A 302 -5.33 20.63 -5.38
CA GLY A 302 -5.84 20.74 -6.74
C GLY A 302 -7.02 21.69 -6.82
N GLU A 303 -7.75 21.62 -7.93
CA GLU A 303 -9.00 22.35 -8.11
C GLU A 303 -10.12 21.56 -7.43
N TRP A 304 -10.75 22.11 -6.39
CA TRP A 304 -11.77 21.42 -5.61
C TRP A 304 -13.04 22.25 -5.43
N TYR A 305 -14.18 21.59 -5.55
CA TYR A 305 -15.51 22.06 -5.17
C TYR A 305 -16.04 21.18 -4.04
N PHE A 306 -16.50 21.80 -2.95
CA PHE A 306 -17.00 21.09 -1.78
C PHE A 306 -18.44 21.45 -1.47
N GLU A 307 -19.20 20.44 -1.07
CA GLU A 307 -20.51 20.57 -0.44
C GLU A 307 -20.45 19.99 0.97
N LYS A 308 -21.59 19.94 1.66
CA LYS A 308 -21.65 19.49 3.07
C LYS A 308 -21.14 18.08 3.28
N THR A 309 -21.41 17.15 2.36
CA THR A 309 -21.11 15.72 2.51
C THR A 309 -20.28 15.17 1.36
N CYS A 310 -19.88 16.00 0.39
CA CYS A 310 -19.11 15.54 -0.76
C CYS A 310 -18.10 16.58 -1.22
N GLY A 311 -17.12 16.12 -1.99
CA GLY A 311 -16.17 16.97 -2.67
C GLY A 311 -15.81 16.39 -4.02
N TYR A 312 -15.57 17.28 -4.97
CA TYR A 312 -15.24 16.99 -6.34
C TYR A 312 -13.96 17.74 -6.68
N GLY A 313 -12.97 17.03 -7.16
CA GLY A 313 -11.63 17.54 -7.38
C GLY A 313 -11.10 17.19 -8.76
N ARG A 314 -10.26 18.07 -9.29
CA ARG A 314 -9.33 17.77 -10.37
C ARG A 314 -7.91 17.99 -9.85
N VAL A 315 -7.13 16.91 -9.86
CA VAL A 315 -5.74 16.89 -9.43
C VAL A 315 -4.91 16.36 -10.58
N GLU A 316 -4.18 17.27 -11.23
CA GLU A 316 -3.42 16.99 -12.45
C GLU A 316 -4.28 16.31 -13.53
N SER A 317 -3.95 15.07 -13.89
CA SER A 317 -4.63 14.25 -14.89
C SER A 317 -5.71 13.34 -14.32
N THR A 318 -6.18 13.58 -13.10
CA THR A 318 -7.15 12.73 -12.40
C THR A 318 -8.28 13.56 -11.81
N TYR A 319 -9.51 13.12 -12.04
CA TYR A 319 -10.69 13.58 -11.31
C TYR A 319 -10.92 12.70 -10.09
N LEU A 320 -11.26 13.32 -8.97
CA LEU A 320 -11.57 12.66 -7.71
C LEU A 320 -12.96 13.11 -7.24
N THR A 321 -13.76 12.19 -6.72
CA THR A 321 -14.97 12.52 -5.99
C THR A 321 -15.01 11.74 -4.69
N PHE A 322 -15.47 12.35 -3.60
CA PHE A 322 -15.82 11.62 -2.39
C PHE A 322 -17.23 11.99 -1.92
N GLN A 323 -17.87 11.05 -1.22
CA GLN A 323 -19.14 11.25 -0.54
C GLN A 323 -19.10 10.58 0.83
N LEU A 324 -19.47 11.34 1.85
CA LEU A 324 -19.51 10.93 3.25
C LEU A 324 -20.94 10.69 3.72
N ILE A 325 -21.09 9.87 4.76
CA ILE A 325 -22.39 9.69 5.45
C ILE A 325 -22.80 10.99 6.14
N ASN A 326 -21.86 11.61 6.86
CA ASN A 326 -22.10 12.78 7.69
C ASN A 326 -21.45 14.02 7.06
N GLU A 327 -21.89 15.21 7.50
CA GLU A 327 -21.29 16.46 7.04
C GLU A 327 -19.78 16.51 7.38
N CYS A 328 -19.01 17.31 6.64
CA CYS A 328 -17.59 17.44 6.86
C CYS A 328 -17.12 18.89 7.00
N ASN A 329 -16.01 19.04 7.71
CA ASN A 329 -15.22 20.26 7.78
C ASN A 329 -13.99 20.11 6.89
N ILE A 330 -13.58 21.24 6.31
CA ILE A 330 -12.47 21.30 5.36
C ILE A 330 -11.43 22.27 5.90
N GLU A 331 -10.20 21.81 5.99
CA GLU A 331 -9.05 22.61 6.37
C GLU A 331 -8.03 22.55 5.22
N LYS A 332 -7.73 23.70 4.61
CA LYS A 332 -6.67 23.80 3.60
C LYS A 332 -5.32 24.01 4.30
N LYS A 333 -4.39 23.09 4.08
CA LYS A 333 -3.01 23.17 4.54
C LYS A 333 -2.09 23.49 3.37
N ALA A 334 -0.82 23.73 3.66
CA ALA A 334 0.16 24.08 2.63
C ALA A 334 0.36 22.98 1.59
N ASP A 335 0.33 21.71 2.01
CA ASP A 335 0.63 20.55 1.17
C ASP A 335 -0.58 19.62 0.91
N ARG A 336 -1.75 19.92 1.48
CA ARG A 336 -2.93 19.05 1.38
C ARG A 336 -4.22 19.77 1.74
N ILE A 337 -5.33 19.09 1.54
CA ILE A 337 -6.62 19.42 2.13
C ILE A 337 -6.96 18.34 3.16
N SER A 338 -7.18 18.74 4.41
CA SER A 338 -7.63 17.86 5.48
C SER A 338 -9.15 17.93 5.59
N ILE A 339 -9.78 16.76 5.72
CA ILE A 339 -11.23 16.62 5.94
C ILE A 339 -11.45 16.04 7.33
N SER A 340 -12.43 16.55 8.08
CA SER A 340 -12.93 15.86 9.27
C SER A 340 -14.44 15.67 9.19
N SER A 341 -14.95 14.52 9.63
CA SER A 341 -16.39 14.24 9.61
C SER A 341 -16.79 13.47 10.88
N PRO A 342 -17.71 14.00 11.70
CA PRO A 342 -18.04 13.39 12.98
C PRO A 342 -18.78 12.06 12.79
N PHE A 343 -18.60 11.15 13.73
CA PHE A 343 -19.44 9.96 13.84
C PHE A 343 -20.81 10.32 14.42
N ILE A 344 -21.88 9.96 13.71
CA ILE A 344 -23.26 10.13 14.19
C ILE A 344 -23.81 8.74 14.52
N SER A 345 -24.26 8.56 15.77
CA SER A 345 -24.74 7.27 16.28
C SER A 345 -23.73 6.12 16.07
N ASN A 346 -22.43 6.43 16.19
CA ASN A 346 -21.29 5.51 15.97
C ASN A 346 -21.08 5.06 14.52
N TRP A 347 -21.69 5.73 13.54
CA TRP A 347 -21.50 5.42 12.13
C TRP A 347 -20.82 6.56 11.37
N ASN A 348 -19.93 6.18 10.47
CA ASN A 348 -19.47 7.01 9.37
C ASN A 348 -19.02 6.12 8.20
N GLY A 349 -18.81 6.72 7.04
CA GLY A 349 -18.42 6.00 5.84
C GLY A 349 -18.10 6.96 4.71
N VAL A 350 -17.35 6.46 3.76
CA VAL A 350 -16.90 7.19 2.57
C VAL A 350 -17.05 6.32 1.34
N ILE A 351 -17.50 6.95 0.26
CA ILE A 351 -17.30 6.49 -1.11
C ILE A 351 -16.29 7.45 -1.71
N ILE A 352 -15.24 6.94 -2.34
CA ILE A 352 -14.33 7.75 -3.15
C ILE A 352 -14.16 7.09 -4.52
N GLU A 353 -14.07 7.90 -5.56
CA GLU A 353 -13.82 7.42 -6.92
C GLU A 353 -12.79 8.32 -7.61
N ALA A 354 -11.83 7.67 -8.27
CA ALA A 354 -10.88 8.28 -9.18
C ALA A 354 -11.19 7.90 -10.62
N VAL A 355 -11.06 8.89 -11.52
CA VAL A 355 -11.25 8.76 -12.96
C VAL A 355 -10.15 9.53 -13.67
N SER A 356 -9.42 8.92 -14.60
CA SER A 356 -8.40 9.64 -15.36
C SER A 356 -9.06 10.66 -16.29
N CYS A 357 -8.36 11.78 -16.60
CA CYS A 357 -8.84 12.75 -17.58
C CYS A 357 -9.07 12.08 -18.94
N LYS A 358 -8.21 11.12 -19.34
CA LYS A 358 -8.39 10.31 -20.56
C LYS A 358 -9.73 9.56 -20.54
N GLU A 359 -10.08 8.91 -19.43
CA GLU A 359 -11.36 8.21 -19.30
C GLU A 359 -12.56 9.17 -19.28
N ALA A 360 -12.42 10.28 -18.56
CA ALA A 360 -13.44 11.32 -18.49
C ALA A 360 -13.73 11.93 -19.88
N GLU A 361 -12.69 12.24 -20.65
CA GLU A 361 -12.79 12.76 -22.01
C GLU A 361 -13.52 11.81 -22.96
N MET A 362 -13.27 10.50 -22.87
CA MET A 362 -13.99 9.48 -23.65
C MET A 362 -15.50 9.46 -23.34
N LYS A 363 -15.91 10.00 -22.18
CA LYS A 363 -17.31 10.14 -21.74
C LYS A 363 -17.86 11.55 -21.94
N GLY A 364 -17.12 12.44 -22.61
CA GLY A 364 -17.53 13.82 -22.86
C GLY A 364 -17.38 14.76 -21.67
N ILE A 365 -16.62 14.36 -20.64
CA ILE A 365 -16.30 15.19 -19.46
C ILE A 365 -14.98 15.91 -19.76
N GLN A 366 -14.99 17.24 -19.77
CA GLN A 366 -13.83 18.05 -20.20
C GLN A 366 -13.26 18.95 -19.09
N ASP A 367 -14.03 19.21 -18.05
CA ASP A 367 -13.73 20.14 -16.97
C ASP A 367 -14.36 19.66 -15.65
N LEU A 368 -14.08 20.39 -14.56
CA LEU A 368 -14.60 20.02 -13.25
C LEU A 368 -16.13 20.17 -13.17
N GLU A 369 -16.71 21.14 -13.89
CA GLU A 369 -18.16 21.37 -13.89
C GLU A 369 -18.92 20.20 -14.54
N SER A 370 -18.48 19.76 -15.73
CA SER A 370 -19.02 18.58 -16.41
C SER A 370 -18.79 17.29 -15.62
N PHE A 371 -17.67 17.18 -14.88
CA PHE A 371 -17.43 16.05 -13.98
C PHE A 371 -18.44 16.02 -12.83
N ILE A 372 -18.65 17.16 -12.15
CA ILE A 372 -19.64 17.29 -11.08
C ILE A 372 -21.04 16.93 -11.59
N ALA A 373 -21.43 17.46 -12.74
CA ALA A 373 -22.73 17.17 -13.36
C ALA A 373 -22.89 15.67 -13.64
N ALA A 374 -21.88 15.02 -14.22
CA ALA A 374 -21.92 13.60 -14.54
C ALA A 374 -21.98 12.71 -13.29
N VAL A 375 -21.22 13.02 -12.23
CA VAL A 375 -21.29 12.26 -10.96
C VAL A 375 -22.66 12.41 -10.32
N LYS A 376 -23.19 13.63 -10.28
CA LYS A 376 -24.52 13.92 -9.74
C LYS A 376 -25.61 13.22 -10.51
N GLU A 377 -25.59 13.26 -11.84
CA GLU A 377 -26.59 12.59 -12.69
C GLU A 377 -26.61 11.07 -12.44
N ARG A 378 -25.44 10.42 -12.43
CA ARG A 378 -25.33 8.96 -12.22
C ARG A 378 -25.90 8.51 -10.87
N ASN A 379 -25.72 9.31 -9.83
CA ASN A 379 -26.12 8.99 -8.45
C ASN A 379 -27.30 9.84 -7.94
N TYR A 380 -28.03 10.51 -8.84
CA TYR A 380 -29.08 11.50 -8.50
C TYR A 380 -30.29 10.88 -7.81
N SER A 381 -30.62 9.63 -8.15
CA SER A 381 -31.92 9.04 -7.84
C SER A 381 -32.08 8.60 -6.38
N HIS A 382 -30.99 8.42 -5.63
CA HIS A 382 -31.02 7.92 -4.25
C HIS A 382 -29.85 8.50 -3.44
N SER A 383 -30.09 8.81 -2.16
CA SER A 383 -28.97 8.96 -1.22
C SER A 383 -28.14 7.67 -1.28
N CYS A 384 -26.86 7.78 -1.66
CA CYS A 384 -25.97 6.63 -1.79
C CYS A 384 -25.89 5.82 -0.50
N PHE A 385 -26.15 6.45 0.64
CA PHE A 385 -26.28 5.81 1.95
C PHE A 385 -27.75 5.73 2.37
N THR A 386 -28.20 4.54 2.74
CA THR A 386 -29.52 4.27 3.32
C THR A 386 -29.36 3.53 4.63
N ASN A 387 -30.12 3.93 5.65
CA ASN A 387 -30.10 3.27 6.95
C ASN A 387 -31.35 2.39 7.12
N ARG A 388 -31.15 1.27 7.82
CA ARG A 388 -32.24 0.48 8.38
C ARG A 388 -32.17 0.61 9.89
N SER A 389 -33.21 1.17 10.48
CA SER A 389 -33.30 1.38 11.92
C SER A 389 -34.34 0.48 12.57
N LEU A 390 -34.08 0.07 13.81
CA LEU A 390 -35.06 -0.56 14.68
C LEU A 390 -36.11 0.46 15.13
N SER A 391 -37.23 -0.02 15.66
CA SER A 391 -38.33 0.82 16.18
C SER A 391 -37.90 1.78 17.30
N ASN A 392 -36.77 1.52 17.97
CA ASN A 392 -36.18 2.37 18.99
C ASN A 392 -35.21 3.44 18.44
N GLY A 393 -35.09 3.58 17.11
CA GLY A 393 -34.21 4.54 16.45
C GLY A 393 -32.74 4.10 16.33
N THR A 394 -32.38 2.91 16.82
CA THR A 394 -31.01 2.38 16.65
C THR A 394 -30.80 1.90 15.22
N ILE A 395 -29.73 2.36 14.58
CA ILE A 395 -29.33 1.87 13.25
C ILE A 395 -28.86 0.42 13.39
N GLU A 396 -29.51 -0.47 12.65
CA GLU A 396 -29.19 -1.91 12.58
C GLU A 396 -28.16 -2.18 11.49
N LYS A 397 -28.35 -1.54 10.33
CA LYS A 397 -27.55 -1.78 9.12
C LYS A 397 -27.50 -0.51 8.27
N ILE A 398 -26.33 -0.20 7.71
CA ILE A 398 -26.18 0.79 6.64
C ILE A 398 -25.96 0.05 5.33
N LEU A 399 -26.68 0.48 4.29
CA LEU A 399 -26.56 0.02 2.92
C LEU A 399 -26.05 1.17 2.06
N VAL A 400 -25.01 0.88 1.28
CA VAL A 400 -24.45 1.76 0.26
C VAL A 400 -24.83 1.24 -1.10
N SER A 401 -25.25 2.13 -1.99
CA SER A 401 -25.46 1.83 -3.41
C SER A 401 -24.81 2.94 -4.24
N TYR A 402 -23.89 2.58 -5.12
CA TYR A 402 -23.12 3.52 -5.92
C TYR A 402 -22.96 3.02 -7.35
N THR A 403 -23.08 3.92 -8.32
CA THR A 403 -22.79 3.63 -9.73
C THR A 403 -21.49 4.32 -10.14
N THR A 404 -20.51 3.52 -10.55
CA THR A 404 -19.19 4.05 -10.96
C THR A 404 -19.26 4.80 -12.29
N CYS A 405 -18.18 5.50 -12.63
CA CYS A 405 -17.97 6.12 -13.93
C CYS A 405 -18.09 5.12 -15.08
N GLN A 406 -17.71 3.85 -14.86
CA GLN A 406 -17.86 2.76 -15.82
C GLN A 406 -19.28 2.16 -15.85
N ASN A 407 -20.22 2.70 -15.09
CA ASN A 407 -21.58 2.19 -14.89
C ASN A 407 -21.64 0.81 -14.19
N ASP A 408 -20.59 0.44 -13.46
CA ASP A 408 -20.62 -0.72 -12.59
C ASP A 408 -21.44 -0.39 -11.33
N GLN A 409 -22.29 -1.31 -10.89
CA GLN A 409 -23.12 -1.14 -9.70
C GLN A 409 -22.46 -1.77 -8.49
N LEU A 410 -22.19 -0.95 -7.48
CA LEU A 410 -21.60 -1.36 -6.22
C LEU A 410 -22.65 -1.31 -5.12
N THR A 411 -22.78 -2.42 -4.40
CA THR A 411 -23.59 -2.49 -3.19
C THR A 411 -22.72 -2.96 -2.03
N PHE A 412 -22.69 -2.18 -0.96
CA PHE A 412 -21.95 -2.50 0.26
C PHE A 412 -22.89 -2.42 1.45
N SER A 413 -22.76 -3.32 2.41
CA SER A 413 -23.52 -3.17 3.64
C SER A 413 -22.75 -3.64 4.86
N LEU A 414 -22.99 -2.98 5.98
CA LEU A 414 -22.40 -3.28 7.29
C LEU A 414 -23.50 -3.20 8.33
N ASP A 415 -23.61 -4.22 9.16
CA ASP A 415 -24.52 -4.21 10.30
C ASP A 415 -23.81 -3.90 11.62
N ASN A 416 -24.59 -3.69 12.67
CA ASN A 416 -24.08 -3.36 14.00
C ASN A 416 -23.30 -4.50 14.68
N GLN A 417 -23.22 -5.69 14.07
CA GLN A 417 -22.40 -6.82 14.49
C GLN A 417 -21.12 -6.95 13.66
N SER A 418 -20.78 -5.90 12.88
CA SER A 418 -19.65 -5.87 11.96
C SER A 418 -19.70 -6.92 10.85
N ARG A 419 -20.90 -7.44 10.52
CA ARG A 419 -21.05 -8.32 9.35
C ARG A 419 -21.16 -7.47 8.11
N CYS A 420 -20.30 -7.76 7.15
CA CYS A 420 -20.19 -7.04 5.90
C CYS A 420 -20.63 -7.89 4.70
N GLU A 421 -21.40 -7.31 3.78
CA GLU A 421 -21.71 -7.88 2.47
C GLU A 421 -21.24 -6.94 1.36
N ARG A 422 -20.61 -7.50 0.34
CA ARG A 422 -19.96 -6.81 -0.77
C ARG A 422 -20.46 -7.36 -2.08
N VAL A 423 -21.09 -6.53 -2.91
CA VAL A 423 -21.70 -6.96 -4.17
C VAL A 423 -21.27 -6.02 -5.30
N ILE A 424 -20.80 -6.59 -6.40
CA ILE A 424 -20.40 -5.88 -7.62
C ILE A 424 -21.24 -6.44 -8.76
N ASN A 425 -21.99 -5.60 -9.48
CA ASN A 425 -22.85 -5.99 -10.59
C ASN A 425 -23.77 -7.18 -10.25
N HIS A 426 -24.43 -7.11 -9.09
CA HIS A 426 -25.30 -8.15 -8.51
C HIS A 426 -24.62 -9.48 -8.16
N GLN A 427 -23.30 -9.56 -8.17
CA GLN A 427 -22.53 -10.73 -7.76
C GLN A 427 -21.84 -10.47 -6.43
N LEU A 428 -21.97 -11.41 -5.50
CA LEU A 428 -21.22 -11.36 -4.24
C LEU A 428 -19.72 -11.42 -4.53
N LEU A 429 -18.94 -10.57 -3.86
CA LEU A 429 -17.49 -10.57 -3.99
C LEU A 429 -16.93 -11.96 -3.66
N SER A 430 -16.03 -12.44 -4.52
CA SER A 430 -15.32 -13.71 -4.35
C SER A 430 -13.82 -13.46 -4.36
N PHE A 431 -13.07 -14.26 -3.59
CA PHE A 431 -11.61 -14.25 -3.55
C PHE A 431 -10.98 -15.37 -4.39
N ASN A 432 -11.78 -16.09 -5.18
CA ASN A 432 -11.32 -17.26 -5.95
C ASN A 432 -10.31 -16.91 -7.05
N ASP A 433 -10.33 -15.68 -7.57
CA ASP A 433 -9.42 -15.19 -8.60
C ASP A 433 -8.10 -14.61 -8.04
N TYR A 434 -7.94 -14.56 -6.71
CA TYR A 434 -6.71 -14.11 -6.06
C TYR A 434 -5.70 -15.26 -6.02
N GLN A 435 -4.50 -15.03 -6.57
CA GLN A 435 -3.48 -16.05 -6.73
C GLN A 435 -2.23 -15.74 -5.91
N ILE A 436 -1.55 -16.80 -5.48
CA ILE A 436 -0.18 -16.71 -4.98
C ILE A 436 0.71 -16.59 -6.24
N LYS A 437 1.38 -15.45 -6.41
CA LYS A 437 2.24 -15.13 -7.56
C LYS A 437 3.54 -14.50 -7.10
#